data_AF-A0A0F9LR00-F1
#
_entry.id   AF-A0A0F9LR00-F1
#
_cell.length_a   1.000
_cell.length_b   1.000
_cell.length_c   1.000
_cell.angle_alpha   90.00
_cell.angle_beta   90.00
_cell.angle_gamma   90.00
#
_symmetry.space_group_name_H-M   'P 1'
#
loop_
_entity.id
_entity.type
_entity.pdbx_description
1 polymer ?
#
loop_
_entity_poly.entity_id
_entity_poly.type
_entity_poly.pdbx_seq_one_letter_code
_entity_poly.pdbx_strand_id
1 'polypeptide(L)'
;RKRAGERLSARMKKNKNEATEKAHKIYLDGFDALNVHHVKALYEGLGIKSWKRTDKGNQSWDNDVMMSFVRDGDLLAAAILRYRALSKVKETYYQNIHDLMGKDNIIHCSIRQAGTKTGRVSAAEPNLTNLPLQEKLQETWSAEELAETARTQTEVAKAGKKSIPHTADLPFSADQTELDILSEVRGSFIPRPGSGLLLADWDQIELRRLADYANEETMIRAFACGVDIHALTARAAFGEKPSDLEEAKQWRRKGKDLNFGLVFGMGVGLLAIKINATIIEAKEFKETYFNRFPRVQAFGKRVYKALERRTIDTCLKHGVRDLCPPECSRITLRRGWLRSIYGRRRFLGEKNEQLERNSEFYKGLNFLVQGSCGDFMRDTLWQLDAALNQGPPLI
;
A
#
# COMPACT_ATOMS: atom_id res chain seq x y z
N ARG A 1 17.41 -26.00 8.85
CA ARG A 1 16.39 -25.74 7.80
C ARG A 1 15.03 -26.28 8.24
N LYS A 2 14.75 -27.59 8.20
CA LYS A 2 13.50 -28.20 8.74
C LYS A 2 13.22 -27.87 10.22
N ARG A 3 14.25 -27.98 11.07
CA ARG A 3 14.19 -27.68 12.51
C ARG A 3 13.88 -26.22 12.87
N ALA A 4 14.11 -25.25 11.98
CA ALA A 4 13.81 -23.84 12.26
C ALA A 4 12.31 -23.56 12.03
N GLY A 5 11.76 -24.01 10.90
CA GLY A 5 10.33 -23.96 10.63
C GLY A 5 9.50 -24.84 11.57
N GLU A 6 10.00 -26.02 11.97
CA GLU A 6 9.35 -26.88 12.95
C GLU A 6 9.34 -26.26 14.36
N ARG A 7 10.45 -25.61 14.78
CA ARG A 7 10.49 -24.87 16.06
C ARG A 7 9.56 -23.67 16.06
N LEU A 8 9.49 -22.91 14.95
CA LEU A 8 8.59 -21.77 14.80
C LEU A 8 7.11 -22.22 14.80
N SER A 9 6.79 -23.29 14.06
CA SER A 9 5.46 -23.87 13.98
C SER A 9 4.98 -24.46 15.33
N ALA A 10 5.87 -25.15 16.06
CA ALA A 10 5.60 -25.63 17.41
C ALA A 10 5.38 -24.49 18.41
N ARG A 11 6.15 -23.39 18.28
CA ARG A 11 6.03 -22.19 19.13
C ARG A 11 4.74 -21.40 18.83
N MET A 12 4.33 -21.30 17.57
CA MET A 12 3.05 -20.73 17.17
C MET A 12 1.84 -21.56 17.67
N LYS A 13 1.94 -22.89 17.68
CA LYS A 13 0.89 -23.77 18.24
C LYS A 13 0.68 -23.54 19.74
N LYS A 14 1.77 -23.31 20.49
CA LYS A 14 1.72 -23.11 21.94
C LYS A 14 1.11 -21.76 22.33
N ASN A 15 1.51 -20.66 21.68
CA ASN A 15 0.97 -19.32 21.97
C ASN A 15 -0.49 -19.14 21.52
N LYS A 16 -0.93 -19.88 20.48
CA LYS A 16 -2.33 -19.88 20.01
C LYS A 16 -3.31 -20.41 21.07
N ASN A 17 -2.90 -21.36 21.90
CA ASN A 17 -3.84 -22.03 22.81
C ASN A 17 -4.07 -21.25 24.11
N GLU A 18 -3.11 -20.50 24.64
CA GLU A 18 -3.30 -19.87 25.97
C GLU A 18 -3.88 -18.45 25.91
N ALA A 19 -3.43 -17.61 24.97
CA ALA A 19 -3.89 -16.22 24.88
C ALA A 19 -5.10 -16.06 23.93
N THR A 20 -5.10 -16.78 22.80
CA THR A 20 -6.16 -16.67 21.78
C THR A 20 -7.43 -17.40 22.21
N GLU A 21 -7.31 -18.53 22.91
CA GLU A 21 -8.46 -19.31 23.40
C GLU A 21 -9.16 -18.60 24.57
N LYS A 22 -8.43 -17.91 25.46
CA LYS A 22 -9.02 -17.05 26.50
C LYS A 22 -9.74 -15.82 25.92
N ALA A 23 -9.17 -15.17 24.90
CA ALA A 23 -9.84 -14.05 24.20
C ALA A 23 -11.07 -14.52 23.40
N HIS A 24 -11.01 -15.71 22.78
CA HIS A 24 -12.15 -16.33 22.07
C HIS A 24 -13.30 -16.68 23.03
N LYS A 25 -13.00 -17.29 24.18
CA LYS A 25 -14.02 -17.85 25.07
C LYS A 25 -14.73 -16.82 25.94
N ILE A 26 -14.15 -15.64 26.17
CA ILE A 26 -14.72 -14.63 27.06
C ILE A 26 -15.63 -13.63 26.31
N TYR A 27 -15.43 -13.38 25.01
CA TYR A 27 -16.19 -12.35 24.28
C TYR A 27 -16.84 -12.79 22.94
N LEU A 28 -16.46 -13.94 22.37
CA LEU A 28 -16.59 -14.15 20.92
C LEU A 28 -17.10 -15.55 20.53
N ASP A 29 -18.13 -16.07 21.18
CA ASP A 29 -18.81 -17.27 20.67
C ASP A 29 -19.49 -16.91 19.32
N GLY A 30 -18.88 -17.32 18.21
CA GLY A 30 -19.34 -17.05 16.84
C GLY A 30 -18.76 -15.80 16.13
N PHE A 31 -17.88 -15.01 16.76
CA PHE A 31 -17.27 -13.84 16.11
C PHE A 31 -15.95 -14.20 15.41
N ASP A 32 -15.75 -13.64 14.21
CA ASP A 32 -14.55 -13.85 13.40
C ASP A 32 -13.99 -12.47 13.00
N ALA A 33 -12.83 -12.12 13.55
CA ALA A 33 -12.16 -10.85 13.28
C ALA A 33 -11.67 -10.70 11.82
N LEU A 34 -11.55 -11.81 11.07
CA LEU A 34 -11.29 -11.78 9.62
C LEU A 34 -12.57 -11.46 8.83
N ASN A 35 -13.74 -11.78 9.37
CA ASN A 35 -15.02 -11.52 8.73
C ASN A 35 -15.45 -10.07 8.94
N VAL A 36 -15.44 -9.30 7.84
CA VAL A 36 -15.86 -7.88 7.84
C VAL A 36 -17.30 -7.69 8.32
N HIS A 37 -18.20 -8.65 8.09
CA HIS A 37 -19.58 -8.56 8.55
C HIS A 37 -19.71 -8.71 10.06
N HIS A 38 -18.89 -9.56 10.68
CA HIS A 38 -18.87 -9.72 12.14
C HIS A 38 -18.32 -8.45 12.81
N VAL A 39 -17.21 -7.91 12.29
CA VAL A 39 -16.66 -6.62 12.76
C VAL A 39 -17.68 -5.50 12.59
N LYS A 40 -18.33 -5.40 11.42
CA LYS A 40 -19.39 -4.42 11.19
C LYS A 40 -20.53 -4.54 12.22
N ALA A 41 -21.06 -5.75 12.41
CA ALA A 41 -22.18 -5.98 13.32
C ALA A 41 -21.84 -5.59 14.77
N LEU A 42 -20.61 -5.90 15.21
CA LEU A 42 -20.11 -5.52 16.53
C LEU A 42 -20.12 -4.00 16.73
N TYR A 43 -19.49 -3.25 15.83
CA TYR A 43 -19.40 -1.80 15.97
C TYR A 43 -20.74 -1.08 15.73
N GLU A 44 -21.57 -1.56 14.80
CA GLU A 44 -22.92 -1.03 14.61
C GLU A 44 -23.81 -1.28 15.84
N GLY A 45 -23.68 -2.45 16.49
CA GLY A 45 -24.35 -2.76 17.75
C GLY A 45 -23.94 -1.81 18.90
N LEU A 46 -22.71 -1.30 18.86
CA LEU A 46 -22.21 -0.26 19.78
C LEU A 46 -22.63 1.17 19.37
N GLY A 47 -23.36 1.31 18.26
CA GLY A 47 -23.77 2.60 17.70
C GLY A 47 -22.61 3.41 17.08
N ILE A 48 -21.47 2.77 16.82
CA ILE A 48 -20.30 3.39 16.19
C ILE A 48 -20.43 3.22 14.68
N LYS A 49 -20.18 4.29 13.93
CA LYS A 49 -20.26 4.30 12.46
C LYS A 49 -18.88 4.50 11.85
N SER A 50 -18.61 3.78 10.77
CA SER A 50 -17.43 4.06 9.96
C SER A 50 -17.54 5.40 9.24
N TRP A 51 -16.45 6.17 9.23
CA TRP A 51 -16.32 7.39 8.45
C TRP A 51 -16.06 7.11 6.95
N LYS A 52 -15.67 5.88 6.59
CA LYS A 52 -15.33 5.48 5.22
C LYS A 52 -16.46 4.66 4.62
N ARG A 53 -16.77 4.93 3.35
CA ARG A 53 -17.70 4.14 2.55
C ARG A 53 -16.99 3.56 1.33
N THR A 54 -17.45 2.39 0.92
CA THR A 54 -17.05 1.72 -0.33
C THR A 54 -17.67 2.41 -1.54
N ASP A 55 -17.19 2.10 -2.74
CA ASP A 55 -17.76 2.58 -4.01
C ASP A 55 -19.25 2.23 -4.16
N LYS A 56 -19.71 1.16 -3.49
CA LYS A 56 -21.12 0.73 -3.45
C LYS A 56 -21.93 1.39 -2.33
N GLY A 57 -21.38 2.38 -1.63
CA GLY A 57 -22.03 3.11 -0.55
C GLY A 57 -22.06 2.43 0.81
N ASN A 58 -21.68 1.14 0.91
CA ASN A 58 -21.59 0.42 2.19
C ASN A 58 -20.48 0.98 3.08
N GLN A 59 -20.67 0.95 4.40
CA GLN A 59 -19.61 1.29 5.36
C GLN A 59 -18.40 0.35 5.20
N SER A 60 -17.20 0.91 5.23
CA SER A 60 -15.93 0.15 5.20
C SER A 60 -15.41 -0.06 6.62
N TRP A 61 -14.87 -1.24 6.91
CA TRP A 61 -14.20 -1.58 8.18
C TRP A 61 -12.77 -2.09 7.92
N ASP A 62 -12.14 -1.47 6.93
CA ASP A 62 -10.76 -1.75 6.52
C ASP A 62 -9.74 -1.21 7.52
N ASN A 63 -8.47 -1.47 7.24
CA ASN A 63 -7.38 -1.09 8.15
C ASN A 63 -7.31 0.41 8.42
N ASP A 64 -7.67 1.29 7.47
CA ASP A 64 -7.62 2.74 7.72
C ASP A 64 -8.66 3.14 8.78
N VAL A 65 -9.86 2.56 8.69
CA VAL A 65 -10.94 2.80 9.65
C VAL A 65 -10.57 2.24 11.02
N MET A 66 -10.10 0.99 11.07
CA MET A 66 -9.69 0.38 12.33
C MET A 66 -8.54 1.17 12.97
N MET A 67 -7.53 1.59 12.19
CA MET A 67 -6.42 2.41 12.69
C MET A 67 -6.89 3.76 13.24
N SER A 68 -7.92 4.37 12.65
CA SER A 68 -8.48 5.60 13.21
C SER A 68 -9.08 5.38 14.60
N PHE A 69 -9.77 4.25 14.82
CA PHE A 69 -10.28 3.92 16.14
C PHE A 69 -9.16 3.61 17.13
N VAL A 70 -8.08 2.93 16.72
CA VAL A 70 -6.94 2.71 17.61
C VAL A 70 -6.36 4.04 18.09
N ARG A 71 -6.26 5.05 17.21
CA ARG A 71 -5.81 6.40 17.60
C ARG A 71 -6.79 7.11 18.55
N ASP A 72 -8.07 6.82 18.43
CA ASP A 72 -9.09 7.27 19.39
C ASP A 72 -9.06 6.46 20.71
N GLY A 73 -8.12 5.51 20.84
CA GLY A 73 -7.92 4.71 22.03
C GLY A 73 -8.63 3.35 22.00
N ASP A 74 -9.19 2.91 20.87
CA ASP A 74 -9.94 1.65 20.78
C ASP A 74 -9.01 0.41 20.75
N LEU A 75 -8.96 -0.28 21.88
CA LEU A 75 -8.16 -1.49 22.07
C LEU A 75 -8.73 -2.72 21.35
N LEU A 76 -10.04 -2.78 21.13
CA LEU A 76 -10.66 -3.83 20.35
C LEU A 76 -10.28 -3.71 18.87
N ALA A 77 -10.25 -2.48 18.35
CA ALA A 77 -9.79 -2.23 16.99
C ALA A 77 -8.34 -2.71 16.79
N ALA A 78 -7.51 -2.46 17.80
CA ALA A 78 -6.12 -2.86 17.80
C ALA A 78 -5.95 -4.39 17.85
N ALA A 79 -6.71 -5.07 18.71
CA ALA A 79 -6.74 -6.53 18.78
C ALA A 79 -7.16 -7.16 17.45
N ILE A 80 -8.19 -6.61 16.79
CA ILE A 80 -8.65 -7.06 15.47
C ILE A 80 -7.54 -6.90 14.42
N LEU A 81 -6.85 -5.75 14.39
CA LEU A 81 -5.76 -5.50 13.46
C LEU A 81 -4.58 -6.45 13.66
N ARG A 82 -4.18 -6.69 14.92
CA ARG A 82 -3.12 -7.65 15.27
C ARG A 82 -3.51 -9.07 14.84
N TYR A 83 -4.73 -9.50 15.12
CA TYR A 83 -5.22 -10.82 14.70
C TYR A 83 -5.22 -11.00 13.17
N ARG A 84 -5.69 -9.99 12.43
CA ARG A 84 -5.66 -10.00 10.96
C ARG A 84 -4.23 -10.10 10.41
N ALA A 85 -3.28 -9.39 11.02
CA ALA A 85 -1.87 -9.43 10.62
C ALA A 85 -1.24 -10.80 10.86
N LEU A 86 -1.40 -11.36 12.06
CA LEU A 86 -0.89 -12.68 12.43
C LEU A 86 -1.49 -13.80 11.57
N SER A 87 -2.81 -13.77 11.37
CA SER A 87 -3.52 -14.75 10.53
C SER A 87 -3.01 -14.71 9.09
N LYS A 88 -2.82 -13.51 8.53
CA LYS A 88 -2.25 -13.33 7.20
C LYS A 88 -0.85 -13.92 7.10
N VAL A 89 0.01 -13.69 8.09
CA VAL A 89 1.37 -14.23 8.05
C VAL A 89 1.39 -15.75 8.10
N LYS A 90 0.60 -16.33 9.00
CA LYS A 90 0.51 -17.79 9.12
C LYS A 90 -0.05 -18.43 7.86
N GLU A 91 -1.22 -17.99 7.41
CA GLU A 91 -1.97 -18.67 6.35
C GLU A 91 -1.44 -18.34 4.97
N THR A 92 -1.25 -17.04 4.67
CA THR A 92 -0.88 -16.58 3.32
C THR A 92 0.58 -16.81 3.03
N TYR A 93 1.46 -16.66 4.02
CA TYR A 93 2.90 -16.81 3.82
C TYR A 93 3.36 -18.19 4.30
N TYR A 94 3.42 -18.47 5.59
CA TYR A 94 4.08 -19.69 6.07
C TYR A 94 3.44 -20.99 5.58
N GLN A 95 2.13 -21.17 5.79
CA GLN A 95 1.44 -22.41 5.42
C GLN A 95 1.47 -22.61 3.90
N ASN A 96 1.06 -21.59 3.14
CA ASN A 96 1.03 -21.65 1.68
C ASN A 96 2.42 -21.87 1.05
N ILE A 97 3.46 -21.19 1.55
CA ILE A 97 4.85 -21.39 1.09
C ILE A 97 5.31 -22.80 1.44
N HIS A 98 5.04 -23.29 2.65
CA HIS A 98 5.40 -24.63 3.08
C HIS A 98 4.73 -25.71 2.21
N ASP A 99 3.45 -25.55 1.89
CA ASP A 99 2.69 -26.53 1.13
C ASP A 99 3.08 -26.57 -0.35
N LEU A 100 3.56 -25.45 -0.89
CA LEU A 100 4.05 -25.32 -2.27
C LEU A 100 5.56 -25.54 -2.40
N MET A 101 6.26 -25.80 -1.29
CA MET A 101 7.68 -26.06 -1.30
C MET A 101 7.97 -27.46 -1.85
N GLY A 102 8.87 -27.54 -2.83
CA GLY A 102 9.36 -28.80 -3.39
C GLY A 102 10.10 -29.65 -2.36
N LYS A 103 10.27 -30.94 -2.67
CA LYS A 103 10.98 -31.90 -1.80
C LYS A 103 12.45 -31.52 -1.55
N ASP A 104 13.02 -30.72 -2.43
CA ASP A 104 14.37 -30.15 -2.38
C ASP A 104 14.46 -28.86 -1.53
N ASN A 105 13.35 -28.42 -0.94
CA ASN A 105 13.21 -27.13 -0.26
C ASN A 105 13.36 -25.93 -1.20
N ILE A 106 13.04 -26.11 -2.49
CA ILE A 106 12.99 -25.03 -3.48
C ILE A 106 11.53 -24.69 -3.76
N ILE A 107 11.24 -23.40 -3.87
CA ILE A 107 9.91 -22.90 -4.20
C ILE A 107 9.95 -22.42 -5.65
N HIS A 108 9.05 -22.97 -6.46
CA HIS A 108 8.84 -22.54 -7.84
C HIS A 108 7.56 -21.72 -7.90
N CYS A 109 7.66 -20.43 -8.24
CA CYS A 109 6.48 -19.60 -8.44
C CYS A 109 6.13 -19.49 -9.93
N SER A 110 4.83 -19.39 -10.21
CA SER A 110 4.29 -19.18 -11.55
C SER A 110 4.23 -17.69 -11.88
N ILE A 111 5.03 -17.26 -12.86
CA ILE A 111 5.09 -15.87 -13.32
C ILE A 111 4.02 -15.60 -14.38
N ARG A 112 3.06 -14.73 -14.07
CA ARG A 112 1.96 -14.33 -14.97
C ARG A 112 2.28 -13.00 -15.64
N GLN A 113 2.57 -13.06 -16.94
CA GLN A 113 2.94 -11.88 -17.71
C GLN A 113 1.72 -11.03 -18.16
N ALA A 114 0.57 -11.63 -18.44
CA ALA A 114 -0.61 -10.91 -18.95
C ALA A 114 -1.73 -10.73 -17.90
N GLY A 115 -1.41 -10.88 -16.61
CA GLY A 115 -2.43 -10.92 -15.54
C GLY A 115 -2.96 -9.56 -15.08
N THR A 116 -2.18 -8.49 -15.20
CA THR A 116 -2.54 -7.19 -14.60
C THR A 116 -2.90 -6.14 -15.66
N LYS A 117 -3.93 -5.32 -15.38
CA LYS A 117 -4.31 -4.18 -16.24
C LYS A 117 -3.23 -3.10 -16.33
N THR A 118 -2.33 -3.05 -15.35
CA THR A 118 -1.17 -2.14 -15.34
C THR A 118 0.00 -2.68 -16.14
N GLY A 119 -0.03 -3.92 -16.65
CA GLY A 119 1.10 -4.51 -17.37
C GLY A 119 2.24 -4.91 -16.45
N ARG A 120 2.06 -4.89 -15.13
CA ARG A 120 3.02 -5.47 -14.17
C ARG A 120 2.98 -6.99 -14.27
N VAL A 121 4.14 -7.61 -14.08
CA VAL A 121 4.24 -9.06 -13.86
C VAL A 121 3.66 -9.38 -12.48
N SER A 122 2.94 -10.49 -12.35
CA SER A 122 2.50 -11.01 -11.05
C SER A 122 2.99 -12.43 -10.84
N ALA A 123 3.17 -12.82 -9.58
CA ALA A 123 3.50 -14.19 -9.20
C ALA A 123 2.28 -14.88 -8.58
N ALA A 124 2.14 -16.18 -8.82
CA ALA A 124 1.17 -17.05 -8.19
C ALA A 124 1.83 -18.37 -7.78
N GLU A 125 1.21 -19.08 -6.85
CA GLU A 125 1.63 -20.43 -6.43
C GLU A 125 3.12 -20.56 -6.04
N PRO A 126 3.61 -19.85 -5.00
CA PRO A 126 2.97 -18.79 -4.22
C PRO A 126 3.23 -17.39 -4.79
N ASN A 127 2.47 -16.40 -4.32
CA ASN A 127 2.69 -15.00 -4.69
C ASN A 127 3.89 -14.40 -3.95
N LEU A 128 5.09 -14.53 -4.53
CA LEU A 128 6.34 -14.00 -3.98
C LEU A 128 6.50 -12.48 -4.13
N THR A 129 5.67 -11.80 -4.92
CA THR A 129 5.76 -10.33 -5.05
C THR A 129 5.21 -9.60 -3.84
N ASN A 130 4.36 -10.26 -3.04
CA ASN A 130 3.64 -9.66 -1.91
C ASN A 130 4.16 -10.10 -0.53
N LEU A 131 5.39 -10.62 -0.45
CA LEU A 131 6.00 -10.96 0.83
C LEU A 131 6.05 -9.73 1.75
N PRO A 132 5.78 -9.88 3.05
CA PRO A 132 5.75 -8.76 3.97
C PRO A 132 7.17 -8.17 4.11
N LEU A 133 7.22 -6.85 4.20
CA LEU A 133 8.44 -6.14 4.62
C LEU A 133 8.50 -6.18 6.15
N GLN A 134 9.69 -6.38 6.72
CA GLN A 134 9.91 -6.40 8.17
C GLN A 134 9.31 -5.16 8.86
N GLU A 135 9.54 -3.97 8.29
CA GLU A 135 8.99 -2.69 8.79
C GLU A 135 7.44 -2.61 8.75
N LYS A 136 6.75 -3.34 7.86
CA LYS A 136 5.26 -3.35 7.79
C LYS A 136 4.61 -4.04 8.97
N LEU A 137 5.39 -4.84 9.68
CA LEU A 137 4.91 -5.66 10.79
C LEU A 137 5.25 -5.01 12.13
N GLN A 138 6.23 -4.11 12.18
CA GLN A 138 6.45 -3.24 13.33
C GLN A 138 5.37 -2.14 13.45
N GLU A 139 4.72 -1.75 12.34
CA GLU A 139 3.55 -0.84 12.38
C GLU A 139 2.29 -1.48 12.99
N THR A 140 2.26 -2.80 13.19
CA THR A 140 1.25 -3.38 14.06
C THR A 140 1.70 -3.11 15.49
N TRP A 141 1.07 -2.10 16.08
CA TRP A 141 1.21 -1.68 17.48
C TRP A 141 1.77 -2.77 18.41
N SER A 142 2.86 -2.44 19.08
CA SER A 142 3.44 -3.28 20.11
C SER A 142 2.48 -3.46 21.29
N ALA A 143 2.76 -4.48 22.12
CA ALA A 143 2.12 -4.68 23.41
C ALA A 143 2.06 -3.41 24.25
N GLU A 144 3.19 -2.71 24.26
CA GLU A 144 3.49 -1.57 25.11
C GLU A 144 2.78 -0.32 24.62
N GLU A 145 2.79 -0.05 23.31
CA GLU A 145 2.04 1.07 22.72
C GLU A 145 0.53 0.93 22.94
N LEU A 146 0.01 -0.30 22.95
CA LEU A 146 -1.40 -0.53 23.23
C LEU A 146 -1.74 -0.52 24.71
N ALA A 147 -0.80 -0.94 25.57
CA ALA A 147 -0.92 -0.72 27.00
C ALA A 147 -0.86 0.78 27.36
N GLU A 148 -0.02 1.57 26.69
CA GLU A 148 0.04 3.02 26.82
C GLU A 148 -1.27 3.67 26.35
N THR A 149 -1.78 3.22 25.20
CA THR A 149 -3.09 3.64 24.65
C THR A 149 -4.24 3.32 25.63
N ALA A 150 -4.18 2.16 26.30
CA ALA A 150 -5.10 1.76 27.35
C ALA A 150 -5.07 2.68 28.57
N ARG A 151 -3.88 3.18 28.95
CA ARG A 151 -3.76 4.16 30.06
C ARG A 151 -4.42 5.49 29.69
N THR A 152 -4.24 5.96 28.46
CA THR A 152 -4.90 7.18 27.93
C THR A 152 -6.42 7.06 27.77
N GLN A 153 -7.01 5.86 27.65
CA GLN A 153 -8.47 5.68 27.64
C GLN A 153 -9.14 6.27 28.89
N THR A 154 -8.45 6.23 30.03
CA THR A 154 -8.93 6.79 31.31
C THR A 154 -9.11 8.32 31.23
N GLU A 155 -8.37 8.99 30.35
CA GLU A 155 -8.46 10.43 30.12
C GLU A 155 -9.47 10.78 29.02
N VAL A 156 -9.56 9.99 27.95
CA VAL A 156 -10.52 10.19 26.85
C VAL A 156 -11.97 9.93 27.27
N ALA A 157 -12.20 8.99 28.21
CA ALA A 157 -13.53 8.76 28.80
C ALA A 157 -14.08 10.00 29.54
N LYS A 158 -13.21 10.90 30.03
CA LYS A 158 -13.63 12.19 30.63
C LYS A 158 -14.13 13.21 29.59
N ALA A 159 -13.88 13.00 28.29
CA ALA A 159 -14.25 13.91 27.21
C ALA A 159 -15.59 13.58 26.52
N GLY A 160 -16.39 12.65 27.07
CA GLY A 160 -17.76 12.38 26.60
C GLY A 160 -17.88 11.56 25.31
N LYS A 161 -16.78 10.98 24.79
CA LYS A 161 -16.83 9.99 23.71
C LYS A 161 -17.34 8.65 24.25
N LYS A 162 -18.24 7.98 23.52
CA LYS A 162 -18.70 6.61 23.84
C LYS A 162 -17.48 5.67 23.85
N SER A 163 -17.09 5.17 25.01
CA SER A 163 -16.04 4.15 25.14
C SER A 163 -16.64 2.75 25.02
N ILE A 164 -15.84 1.80 24.56
CA ILE A 164 -16.24 0.39 24.47
C ILE A 164 -16.07 -0.23 25.87
N PRO A 165 -17.09 -0.86 26.46
CA PRO A 165 -16.97 -1.53 27.75
C PRO A 165 -15.95 -2.68 27.72
N HIS A 166 -15.26 -2.91 28.85
CA HIS A 166 -14.43 -4.09 29.16
C HIS A 166 -13.12 -4.32 28.37
N THR A 167 -12.43 -3.27 27.95
CA THR A 167 -11.09 -3.42 27.36
C THR A 167 -10.01 -3.91 28.34
N ALA A 168 -10.26 -3.85 29.65
CA ALA A 168 -9.34 -4.27 30.70
C ALA A 168 -9.02 -5.78 30.69
N ASP A 169 -9.88 -6.60 30.08
CA ASP A 169 -9.73 -8.06 30.01
C ASP A 169 -9.01 -8.55 28.73
N LEU A 170 -8.67 -7.63 27.81
CA LEU A 170 -7.98 -8.00 26.58
C LEU A 170 -6.51 -8.35 26.92
N PRO A 171 -6.04 -9.59 26.64
CA PRO A 171 -4.68 -10.00 26.95
C PRO A 171 -3.72 -9.30 25.98
N PHE A 172 -3.29 -8.09 26.33
CA PHE A 172 -2.42 -7.29 25.48
C PHE A 172 -0.95 -7.36 25.93
N SER A 173 -0.37 -8.54 25.80
CA SER A 173 1.09 -8.70 25.76
C SER A 173 1.46 -9.44 24.47
N ALA A 174 1.80 -8.71 23.41
CA ALA A 174 2.68 -9.26 22.38
C ALA A 174 4.05 -9.49 23.02
N ASP A 175 4.51 -10.74 23.11
CA ASP A 175 5.91 -10.97 23.40
C ASP A 175 6.74 -10.60 22.16
N GLN A 176 8.00 -10.19 22.35
CA GLN A 176 8.93 -9.83 21.27
C GLN A 176 9.00 -10.93 20.18
N THR A 177 8.79 -12.18 20.58
CA THR A 177 8.74 -13.36 19.70
C THR A 177 7.70 -13.25 18.58
N GLU A 178 6.51 -12.71 18.84
CA GLU A 178 5.47 -12.56 17.80
C GLU A 178 5.88 -11.56 16.71
N LEU A 179 6.51 -10.44 17.09
CA LEU A 179 7.00 -9.43 16.16
C LEU A 179 8.16 -9.98 15.32
N ASP A 180 9.04 -10.78 15.93
CA ASP A 180 10.17 -11.42 15.25
C ASP A 180 9.67 -12.44 14.20
N ILE A 181 8.70 -13.31 14.56
CA ILE A 181 8.07 -14.30 13.66
C ILE A 181 7.47 -13.64 12.41
N LEU A 182 6.78 -12.51 12.62
CA LEU A 182 6.16 -11.77 11.54
C LEU A 182 7.26 -11.28 10.57
N SER A 183 8.34 -10.73 11.11
CA SER A 183 9.40 -10.04 10.35
C SER A 183 10.26 -10.94 9.46
N GLU A 184 10.37 -12.24 9.79
CA GLU A 184 11.34 -13.15 9.18
C GLU A 184 10.89 -13.83 7.88
N VAL A 185 9.66 -13.63 7.40
CA VAL A 185 9.15 -14.33 6.21
C VAL A 185 10.09 -14.15 5.01
N ARG A 186 10.55 -12.92 4.74
CA ARG A 186 11.50 -12.67 3.63
C ARG A 186 12.90 -13.23 3.95
N GLY A 187 13.32 -13.22 5.21
CA GLY A 187 14.59 -13.80 5.66
C GLY A 187 14.67 -15.32 5.52
N SER A 188 13.52 -16.00 5.38
CA SER A 188 13.49 -17.45 5.11
C SER A 188 13.97 -17.83 3.71
N PHE A 189 14.04 -16.88 2.77
CA PHE A 189 14.55 -17.09 1.41
C PHE A 189 16.06 -16.89 1.37
N ILE A 190 16.78 -18.00 1.28
CA ILE A 190 18.26 -18.01 1.26
C ILE A 190 18.77 -18.53 -0.09
N PRO A 191 19.96 -18.08 -0.54
CA PRO A 191 20.56 -18.63 -1.76
C PRO A 191 20.93 -20.10 -1.59
N ARG A 192 21.16 -20.78 -2.72
CA ARG A 192 21.78 -22.10 -2.74
C ARG A 192 23.20 -22.02 -2.12
N PRO A 193 23.70 -23.12 -1.51
CA PRO A 193 25.07 -23.16 -1.04
C PRO A 193 26.06 -22.77 -2.14
N GLY A 194 27.02 -21.90 -1.83
CA GLY A 194 27.99 -21.38 -2.80
C GLY A 194 27.49 -20.23 -3.69
N SER A 195 26.27 -19.72 -3.45
CA SER A 195 25.71 -18.58 -4.19
C SER A 195 25.31 -17.42 -3.28
N GLY A 196 25.19 -16.22 -3.85
CA GLY A 196 24.62 -15.04 -3.20
C GLY A 196 23.28 -14.63 -3.82
N LEU A 197 22.51 -13.79 -3.12
CA LEU A 197 21.35 -13.09 -3.69
C LEU A 197 21.74 -11.63 -3.97
N LEU A 198 21.61 -11.20 -5.22
CA LEU A 198 21.76 -9.81 -5.61
C LEU A 198 20.38 -9.15 -5.71
N LEU A 199 20.19 -8.03 -5.01
CA LEU A 199 18.98 -7.24 -5.06
C LEU A 199 19.29 -5.91 -5.74
N ALA A 200 18.57 -5.62 -6.83
CA ALA A 200 18.61 -4.34 -7.52
C ALA A 200 17.22 -3.71 -7.46
N ASP A 201 17.11 -2.56 -6.78
CA ASP A 201 15.85 -1.81 -6.64
C ASP A 201 15.94 -0.48 -7.39
N TRP A 202 14.83 -0.09 -8.01
CA TRP A 202 14.77 1.18 -8.72
C TRP A 202 14.37 2.32 -7.78
N ASP A 203 15.32 3.22 -7.57
CA ASP A 203 15.19 4.36 -6.67
C ASP A 203 14.03 5.30 -7.06
N GLN A 204 12.90 5.20 -6.35
CA GLN A 204 11.68 6.00 -6.54
C GLN A 204 11.17 6.11 -7.98
N ILE A 205 11.24 5.01 -8.74
CA ILE A 205 10.88 4.99 -10.17
C ILE A 205 9.52 5.59 -10.51
N GLU A 206 8.50 5.37 -9.67
CA GLU A 206 7.14 5.88 -9.93
C GLU A 206 7.09 7.41 -9.84
N LEU A 207 7.77 8.03 -8.87
CA LEU A 207 7.82 9.50 -8.79
C LEU A 207 8.70 10.10 -9.87
N ARG A 208 9.81 9.43 -10.24
CA ARG A 208 10.64 9.86 -11.38
C ARG A 208 9.84 9.81 -12.68
N ARG A 209 9.03 8.77 -12.88
CA ARG A 209 8.14 8.64 -14.04
C ARG A 209 7.01 9.68 -14.02
N LEU A 210 6.47 10.00 -12.85
CA LEU A 210 5.52 11.10 -12.70
C LEU A 210 6.15 12.43 -13.10
N ALA A 211 7.36 12.71 -12.63
CA ALA A 211 8.11 13.93 -12.94
C ALA A 211 8.35 14.08 -14.44
N ASP A 212 8.73 12.98 -15.10
CA ASP A 212 8.90 12.87 -16.55
C ASP A 212 7.59 13.18 -17.31
N TYR A 213 6.50 12.49 -16.98
CA TYR A 213 5.18 12.74 -17.60
C TYR A 213 4.67 14.18 -17.41
N ALA A 214 4.90 14.74 -16.22
CA ALA A 214 4.52 16.09 -15.89
C ALA A 214 5.48 17.14 -16.45
N ASN A 215 6.68 16.73 -16.88
CA ASN A 215 7.81 17.61 -17.12
C ASN A 215 8.06 18.57 -15.94
N GLU A 216 7.98 18.06 -14.70
CA GLU A 216 8.10 18.85 -13.47
C GLU A 216 9.57 19.11 -13.12
N GLU A 217 10.10 20.25 -13.59
CA GLU A 217 11.50 20.65 -13.42
C GLU A 217 11.97 20.65 -11.96
N THR A 218 11.12 21.09 -11.02
CA THR A 218 11.47 21.11 -9.59
C THR A 218 11.72 19.70 -9.07
N MET A 219 10.87 18.76 -9.46
CA MET A 219 10.95 17.35 -9.08
C MET A 219 12.12 16.65 -9.78
N ILE A 220 12.33 16.91 -11.07
CA ILE A 220 13.46 16.40 -11.86
C ILE A 220 14.79 16.86 -11.24
N ARG A 221 14.92 18.16 -10.92
CA ARG A 221 16.12 18.72 -10.30
C ARG A 221 16.35 18.15 -8.91
N ALA A 222 15.30 17.99 -8.10
CA ALA A 222 15.40 17.35 -6.80
C ALA A 222 16.01 15.94 -6.92
N PHE A 223 15.52 15.13 -7.85
CA PHE A 223 16.07 13.80 -8.11
C PHE A 223 17.51 13.82 -8.62
N ALA A 224 17.88 14.77 -9.49
CA ALA A 224 19.24 14.92 -9.98
C ALA A 224 20.23 15.33 -8.87
N CYS A 225 19.76 16.09 -7.87
CA CYS A 225 20.54 16.49 -6.71
C CYS A 225 20.52 15.46 -5.57
N GLY A 226 19.93 14.27 -5.75
CA GLY A 226 19.82 13.25 -4.69
C GLY A 226 18.88 13.64 -3.55
N VAL A 227 17.98 14.60 -3.77
CA VAL A 227 17.03 15.07 -2.76
C VAL A 227 15.90 14.07 -2.60
N ASP A 228 15.69 13.62 -1.36
CA ASP A 228 14.63 12.69 -1.02
C ASP A 228 13.28 13.41 -0.87
N ILE A 229 12.44 13.31 -1.90
CA ILE A 229 11.11 13.93 -1.93
C ILE A 229 10.17 13.32 -0.88
N HIS A 230 10.36 12.06 -0.48
CA HIS A 230 9.57 11.46 0.60
C HIS A 230 9.94 12.09 1.95
N ALA A 231 11.24 12.29 2.20
CA ALA A 231 11.71 13.00 3.37
C ALA A 231 11.22 14.46 3.38
N LEU A 232 11.24 15.16 2.23
CA LEU A 232 10.70 16.52 2.15
C LEU A 232 9.21 16.59 2.54
N THR A 233 8.41 15.66 2.03
CA THR A 233 6.98 15.59 2.34
C THR A 233 6.72 15.19 3.80
N ALA A 234 7.51 14.25 4.34
CA ALA A 234 7.46 13.91 5.76
C ALA A 234 7.79 15.13 6.63
N ARG A 235 8.81 15.90 6.25
CA ARG A 235 9.20 17.13 6.97
C ARG A 235 8.10 18.18 6.97
N ALA A 236 7.49 18.39 5.81
CA ALA A 236 6.40 19.34 5.69
C ALA A 236 5.17 18.93 6.50
N ALA A 237 4.92 17.62 6.69
CA ALA A 237 3.75 17.11 7.39
C ALA A 237 3.95 16.88 8.90
N PHE A 238 5.16 16.50 9.32
CA PHE A 238 5.42 15.98 10.66
C PHE A 238 6.60 16.66 11.37
N GLY A 239 7.22 17.68 10.77
CA GLY A 239 8.39 18.35 11.33
C GLY A 239 9.70 17.63 11.04
N GLU A 240 10.78 18.02 11.74
CA GLU A 240 12.14 17.59 11.45
C GLU A 240 12.35 16.07 11.57
N LYS A 241 13.37 15.57 10.86
CA LYS A 241 13.72 14.15 10.87
C LYS A 241 14.18 13.73 12.28
N PRO A 242 13.59 12.68 12.88
CA PRO A 242 14.05 12.13 14.15
C PRO A 242 15.52 11.65 14.09
N SER A 243 16.20 11.70 15.24
CA SER A 243 17.56 11.17 15.39
C SER A 243 17.59 9.65 15.48
N ASP A 244 16.55 9.05 16.08
CA ASP A 244 16.41 7.60 16.13
C ASP A 244 16.18 7.01 14.73
N LEU A 245 16.84 5.88 14.47
CA LEU A 245 16.85 5.27 13.15
C LEU A 245 15.48 4.68 12.76
N GLU A 246 14.81 4.01 13.69
CA GLU A 246 13.52 3.36 13.42
C GLU A 246 12.42 4.40 13.30
N GLU A 247 12.42 5.42 14.16
CA GLU A 247 11.52 6.57 14.04
C GLU A 247 11.74 7.31 12.72
N ALA A 248 12.99 7.51 12.30
CA ALA A 248 13.31 8.16 11.02
C ALA A 248 12.81 7.35 9.81
N LYS A 249 12.90 6.01 9.85
CA LYS A 249 12.33 5.13 8.81
C LYS A 249 10.81 5.28 8.74
N GLN A 250 10.13 5.22 9.89
CA GLN A 250 8.68 5.41 9.97
C GLN A 250 8.25 6.80 9.48
N TRP A 251 8.94 7.85 9.91
CA TRP A 251 8.73 9.23 9.48
C TRP A 251 8.82 9.36 7.96
N ARG A 252 9.90 8.84 7.36
CA ARG A 252 10.09 8.86 5.90
C ARG A 252 8.99 8.10 5.18
N ARG A 253 8.57 6.96 5.73
CA ARG A 253 7.51 6.13 5.18
C ARG A 253 6.15 6.83 5.20
N LYS A 254 5.82 7.54 6.28
CA LYS A 254 4.62 8.40 6.31
C LYS A 254 4.67 9.45 5.19
N GLY A 255 5.82 10.08 4.95
CA GLY A 255 6.02 10.99 3.81
C GLY A 255 5.84 10.32 2.45
N LYS A 256 6.29 9.07 2.30
CA LYS A 256 6.02 8.25 1.11
C LYS A 256 4.53 8.02 0.90
N ASP A 257 3.82 7.56 1.92
CA ASP A 257 2.39 7.30 1.87
C ASP A 257 1.57 8.57 1.55
N LEU A 258 2.01 9.73 2.06
CA LEU A 258 1.43 11.02 1.72
C LEU A 258 1.68 11.41 0.26
N ASN A 259 2.92 11.29 -0.24
CA ASN A 259 3.24 11.59 -1.64
C ASN A 259 2.38 10.77 -2.61
N PHE A 260 2.35 9.44 -2.42
CA PHE A 260 1.53 8.56 -3.25
C PHE A 260 0.04 8.86 -3.07
N GLY A 261 -0.40 9.15 -1.85
CA GLY A 261 -1.75 9.60 -1.58
C GLY A 261 -2.14 10.85 -2.36
N LEU A 262 -1.35 11.92 -2.26
CA LEU A 262 -1.62 13.20 -2.90
C LEU A 262 -1.66 13.09 -4.42
N VAL A 263 -0.69 12.39 -5.01
CA VAL A 263 -0.59 12.20 -6.46
C VAL A 263 -1.73 11.33 -6.98
N PHE A 264 -2.03 10.21 -6.31
CA PHE A 264 -2.95 9.19 -6.81
C PHE A 264 -4.37 9.24 -6.21
N GLY A 265 -4.72 10.33 -5.53
CA GLY A 265 -6.13 10.67 -5.31
C GLY A 265 -6.70 10.56 -3.92
N MET A 266 -5.85 10.60 -2.90
CA MET A 266 -6.28 10.73 -1.53
C MET A 266 -7.18 11.96 -1.38
N GLY A 267 -8.40 11.71 -0.93
CA GLY A 267 -9.34 12.77 -0.54
C GLY A 267 -8.81 13.55 0.66
N VAL A 268 -9.19 14.82 0.77
CA VAL A 268 -8.76 15.72 1.85
C VAL A 268 -9.11 15.16 3.23
N GLY A 269 -10.25 14.47 3.38
CA GLY A 269 -10.61 13.84 4.65
C GLY A 269 -9.64 12.74 5.09
N LEU A 270 -9.22 11.86 4.17
CA LEU A 270 -8.20 10.85 4.48
C LEU A 270 -6.83 11.49 4.74
N LEU A 271 -6.50 12.55 4.00
CA LEU A 271 -5.28 13.31 4.23
C LEU A 271 -5.24 13.91 5.64
N ALA A 272 -6.32 14.58 6.06
CA ALA A 272 -6.48 15.15 7.40
C ALA A 272 -6.25 14.11 8.50
N ILE A 273 -6.85 12.93 8.36
CA ILE A 273 -6.63 11.81 9.27
C ILE A 273 -5.17 11.37 9.26
N LYS A 274 -4.54 11.23 8.09
CA LYS A 274 -3.14 10.76 7.99
C LYS A 274 -2.12 11.72 8.61
N ILE A 275 -2.33 13.02 8.47
CA ILE A 275 -1.43 14.04 9.03
C ILE A 275 -1.85 14.51 10.43
N ASN A 276 -2.94 13.97 10.97
CA ASN A 276 -3.52 14.37 12.26
C ASN A 276 -3.82 15.88 12.33
N ALA A 277 -4.49 16.40 11.30
CA ALA A 277 -4.84 17.82 11.19
C ALA A 277 -6.33 18.00 10.87
N THR A 278 -6.82 19.23 10.96
CA THR A 278 -8.16 19.61 10.53
C THR A 278 -8.32 19.49 9.01
N ILE A 279 -9.57 19.46 8.53
CA ILE A 279 -9.85 19.46 7.08
C ILE A 279 -9.28 20.72 6.41
N ILE A 280 -9.22 21.85 7.11
CA ILE A 280 -8.71 23.14 6.59
C ILE A 280 -7.20 23.03 6.39
N GLU A 281 -6.46 22.66 7.44
CA GLU A 281 -4.99 22.47 7.37
C GLU A 281 -4.60 21.42 6.31
N ALA A 282 -5.38 20.35 6.18
CA ALA A 282 -5.16 19.35 5.15
C ALA A 282 -5.36 19.89 3.72
N LYS A 283 -6.30 20.82 3.50
CA LYS A 283 -6.45 21.51 2.21
C LYS A 283 -5.24 22.39 1.94
N GLU A 284 -4.82 23.19 2.91
CA GLU A 284 -3.67 24.08 2.79
C GLU A 284 -2.38 23.30 2.52
N PHE A 285 -2.19 22.17 3.20
CA PHE A 285 -1.06 21.26 2.95
C PHE A 285 -1.08 20.74 1.51
N LYS A 286 -2.25 20.27 1.04
CA LYS A 286 -2.41 19.79 -0.34
C LYS A 286 -2.15 20.90 -1.36
N GLU A 287 -2.64 22.11 -1.13
CA GLU A 287 -2.40 23.25 -2.00
C GLU A 287 -0.92 23.63 -2.04
N THR A 288 -0.26 23.70 -0.88
CA THR A 288 1.18 23.96 -0.76
C THR A 288 2.00 22.94 -1.53
N TYR A 289 1.63 21.66 -1.44
CA TYR A 289 2.27 20.59 -2.21
C TYR A 289 2.16 20.80 -3.73
N PHE A 290 0.96 21.10 -4.24
CA PHE A 290 0.76 21.32 -5.67
C PHE A 290 1.28 22.69 -6.16
N ASN A 291 1.41 23.68 -5.28
CA ASN A 291 2.10 24.93 -5.58
C ASN A 291 3.61 24.72 -5.72
N ARG A 292 4.17 23.74 -4.99
CA ARG A 292 5.57 23.30 -5.17
C ARG A 292 5.78 22.53 -6.47
N PHE A 293 4.79 21.72 -6.88
CA PHE A 293 4.84 20.88 -8.08
C PHE A 293 3.68 21.20 -9.04
N PRO A 294 3.63 22.43 -9.60
CA PRO A 294 2.49 22.91 -10.37
C PRO A 294 2.25 22.11 -11.67
N ARG A 295 3.32 21.58 -12.28
CA ARG A 295 3.20 20.78 -13.51
C ARG A 295 2.64 19.39 -13.24
N VAL A 296 2.85 18.84 -12.04
CA VAL A 296 2.18 17.60 -11.60
C VAL A 296 0.66 17.82 -11.51
N GLN A 297 0.22 18.96 -10.96
CA GLN A 297 -1.21 19.30 -10.93
C GLN A 297 -1.77 19.47 -12.34
N ALA A 298 -1.03 20.15 -13.22
CA ALA A 298 -1.42 20.33 -14.62
C ALA A 298 -1.47 19.00 -15.40
N PHE A 299 -0.56 18.06 -15.10
CA PHE A 299 -0.57 16.72 -15.66
C PHE A 299 -1.85 15.95 -15.29
N GLY A 300 -2.28 16.01 -14.02
CA GLY A 300 -3.58 15.47 -13.63
C GLY A 300 -4.73 16.04 -14.47
N LYS A 301 -4.76 17.37 -14.68
CA LYS A 301 -5.77 18.01 -15.54
C LYS A 301 -5.66 17.53 -17.01
N ARG A 302 -4.46 17.24 -17.52
CA ARG A 302 -4.24 16.67 -18.86
C ARG A 302 -4.79 15.25 -18.97
N VAL A 303 -4.54 14.39 -17.98
CA VAL A 303 -5.07 13.02 -17.95
C VAL A 303 -6.61 13.03 -17.93
N TYR A 304 -7.21 13.88 -17.10
CA TYR A 304 -8.67 14.05 -17.08
C TYR A 304 -9.22 14.47 -18.45
N LYS A 305 -8.58 15.46 -19.10
CA LYS A 305 -8.92 15.90 -20.45
C LYS A 305 -8.72 14.82 -21.52
N ALA A 306 -7.71 13.96 -21.38
CA ALA A 306 -7.47 12.86 -22.30
C ALA A 306 -8.59 11.82 -22.23
N LEU A 307 -9.12 11.56 -21.04
CA LEU A 307 -10.23 10.62 -20.83
C LEU A 307 -11.58 11.14 -21.34
N GLU A 308 -11.83 12.45 -21.27
CA GLU A 308 -13.13 13.04 -21.66
C GLU A 308 -13.34 13.22 -23.19
N ARG A 309 -12.27 13.28 -23.99
CA ARG A 309 -12.33 13.94 -25.32
C ARG A 309 -12.39 13.04 -26.53
N ARG A 310 -12.71 13.67 -27.68
CA ARG A 310 -13.47 13.09 -28.80
C ARG A 310 -12.74 13.03 -30.14
N THR A 311 -11.82 13.94 -30.45
CA THR A 311 -11.13 13.99 -31.76
C THR A 311 -9.65 14.31 -31.65
N ILE A 312 -8.90 14.07 -32.73
CA ILE A 312 -7.49 14.45 -32.83
C ILE A 312 -7.28 15.95 -32.64
N ASP A 313 -8.16 16.78 -33.20
CA ASP A 313 -8.08 18.24 -33.09
C ASP A 313 -8.26 18.70 -31.64
N THR A 314 -9.19 18.07 -30.90
CA THR A 314 -9.33 18.37 -29.47
C THR A 314 -8.13 17.87 -28.67
N CYS A 315 -7.52 16.74 -29.05
CA CYS A 315 -6.32 16.24 -28.37
C CYS A 315 -5.12 17.17 -28.59
N LEU A 316 -4.94 17.65 -29.82
CA LEU A 316 -3.88 18.58 -30.20
C LEU A 316 -4.05 19.94 -29.53
N LYS A 317 -5.25 20.53 -29.59
CA LYS A 317 -5.59 21.81 -28.94
C LYS A 317 -5.25 21.84 -27.44
N HIS A 318 -5.26 20.68 -26.80
CA HIS A 318 -5.10 20.57 -25.36
C HIS A 318 -3.84 19.83 -24.91
N GLY A 319 -2.92 19.52 -25.84
CA GLY A 319 -1.63 18.93 -25.54
C GLY A 319 -1.74 17.56 -24.84
N VAL A 320 -2.70 16.73 -25.26
CA VAL A 320 -2.89 15.37 -24.71
C VAL A 320 -2.64 14.27 -25.74
N ARG A 321 -2.16 14.64 -26.94
CA ARG A 321 -1.96 13.72 -28.06
C ARG A 321 -0.99 12.59 -27.75
N ASP A 322 0.02 12.88 -26.94
CA ASP A 322 1.03 11.97 -26.41
C ASP A 322 0.43 10.87 -25.52
N LEU A 323 -0.64 11.19 -24.77
CA LEU A 323 -1.36 10.27 -23.88
C LEU A 323 -2.42 9.44 -24.60
N CYS A 324 -2.74 9.76 -25.87
CA CYS A 324 -3.75 9.07 -26.66
C CYS A 324 -3.13 8.04 -27.61
N PRO A 325 -3.81 6.90 -27.88
CA PRO A 325 -3.42 5.98 -28.95
C PRO A 325 -3.25 6.68 -30.32
N PRO A 326 -2.36 6.22 -31.21
CA PRO A 326 -2.21 6.79 -32.55
C PRO A 326 -3.52 6.89 -33.33
N GLU A 327 -4.40 5.92 -33.14
CA GLU A 327 -5.64 5.76 -33.89
C GLU A 327 -6.82 6.50 -33.24
N CYS A 328 -6.61 7.21 -32.11
CA CYS A 328 -7.63 8.01 -31.42
C CYS A 328 -8.24 9.13 -32.29
N SER A 329 -7.68 9.36 -33.49
CA SER A 329 -8.18 10.27 -34.52
C SER A 329 -9.18 9.63 -35.49
N ARG A 330 -9.25 8.30 -35.54
CA ARG A 330 -10.22 7.60 -36.39
C ARG A 330 -11.55 7.64 -35.66
N ILE A 331 -12.58 8.11 -36.36
CA ILE A 331 -13.99 8.28 -35.92
C ILE A 331 -14.55 7.03 -35.17
N THR A 332 -13.87 5.89 -35.26
CA THR A 332 -14.27 4.58 -34.73
C THR A 332 -13.70 4.20 -33.36
N LEU A 333 -12.73 4.91 -32.79
CA LEU A 333 -12.18 4.55 -31.46
C LEU A 333 -13.03 5.10 -30.32
N ARG A 334 -13.57 4.18 -29.50
CA ARG A 334 -14.36 4.46 -28.28
C ARG A 334 -13.60 5.38 -27.32
N ARG A 335 -14.27 6.23 -26.54
CA ARG A 335 -13.65 7.19 -25.60
C ARG A 335 -13.01 6.49 -24.39
N GLY A 336 -12.09 7.16 -23.71
CA GLY A 336 -11.52 6.63 -22.46
C GLY A 336 -10.32 5.70 -22.64
N TRP A 337 -9.61 5.81 -23.76
CA TRP A 337 -8.29 5.17 -23.92
C TRP A 337 -7.16 6.08 -23.47
N LEU A 338 -6.18 5.47 -22.81
CA LEU A 338 -4.87 6.05 -22.57
C LEU A 338 -3.78 5.17 -23.18
N ARG A 339 -2.63 5.77 -23.48
CA ARG A 339 -1.42 5.12 -23.98
C ARG A 339 -0.23 5.40 -23.06
N SER A 340 0.50 4.35 -22.66
CA SER A 340 1.77 4.48 -21.92
C SER A 340 2.89 4.99 -22.83
N ILE A 341 4.03 5.40 -22.27
CA ILE A 341 5.18 5.87 -23.06
C ILE A 341 5.74 4.76 -23.99
N TYR A 342 5.55 3.49 -23.61
CA TYR A 342 5.92 2.31 -24.40
C TYR A 342 4.81 1.87 -25.37
N GLY A 343 3.77 2.67 -25.56
CA GLY A 343 2.73 2.42 -26.56
C GLY A 343 1.60 1.47 -26.13
N ARG A 344 1.66 0.88 -24.93
CA ARG A 344 0.59 0.02 -24.40
C ARG A 344 -0.67 0.83 -24.14
N ARG A 345 -1.84 0.23 -24.37
CA ARG A 345 -3.13 0.92 -24.30
C ARG A 345 -3.98 0.40 -23.15
N ARG A 346 -4.79 1.28 -22.56
CA ARG A 346 -5.80 0.88 -21.58
C ARG A 346 -7.09 1.65 -21.79
N PHE A 347 -8.17 0.89 -21.90
CA PHE A 347 -9.54 1.40 -21.91
C PHE A 347 -10.08 1.47 -20.48
N LEU A 348 -10.65 2.61 -20.13
CA LEU A 348 -11.22 2.89 -18.81
C LEU A 348 -12.74 3.09 -18.87
N GLY A 349 -13.34 2.99 -20.06
CA GLY A 349 -14.79 3.05 -20.27
C GLY A 349 -15.31 4.43 -20.67
N GLU A 350 -16.54 4.45 -21.17
CA GLU A 350 -17.32 5.65 -21.47
C GLU A 350 -18.42 5.75 -20.41
N LYS A 351 -18.33 6.70 -19.46
CA LYS A 351 -19.37 6.85 -18.43
C LYS A 351 -19.77 8.30 -18.17
N ASN A 352 -21.05 8.48 -17.86
CA ASN A 352 -21.74 9.76 -17.85
C ASN A 352 -21.80 10.45 -16.47
N GLU A 353 -21.36 9.80 -15.38
CA GLU A 353 -21.43 10.34 -14.02
C GLU A 353 -20.09 10.81 -13.43
N GLN A 354 -20.12 11.84 -12.58
CA GLN A 354 -18.92 12.52 -12.04
C GLN A 354 -18.09 11.65 -11.09
N LEU A 355 -18.74 10.84 -10.23
CA LEU A 355 -18.06 9.96 -9.28
C LEU A 355 -17.27 8.86 -10.00
N GLU A 356 -17.86 8.29 -11.04
CA GLU A 356 -17.21 7.29 -11.89
C GLU A 356 -16.03 7.89 -12.68
N ARG A 357 -16.17 9.14 -13.15
CA ARG A 357 -15.06 9.88 -13.80
C ARG A 357 -13.85 10.04 -12.88
N ASN A 358 -14.04 10.29 -11.59
CA ASN A 358 -12.93 10.40 -10.63
C ASN A 358 -12.21 9.06 -10.43
N SER A 359 -12.96 7.95 -10.32
CA SER A 359 -12.37 6.60 -10.20
C SER A 359 -11.54 6.24 -11.44
N GLU A 360 -12.06 6.50 -12.64
CA GLU A 360 -11.35 6.24 -13.89
C GLU A 360 -10.15 7.16 -14.10
N PHE A 361 -10.24 8.42 -13.67
CA PHE A 361 -9.10 9.34 -13.63
C PHE A 361 -7.92 8.76 -12.86
N TYR A 362 -8.14 8.31 -11.62
CA TYR A 362 -7.05 7.74 -10.82
C TYR A 362 -6.56 6.40 -11.36
N LYS A 363 -7.43 5.57 -11.92
CA LYS A 363 -7.02 4.34 -12.63
C LYS A 363 -6.17 4.65 -13.86
N GLY A 364 -6.47 5.75 -14.57
CA GLY A 364 -5.71 6.25 -15.71
C GLY A 364 -4.35 6.82 -15.32
N LEU A 365 -4.29 7.63 -14.27
CA LEU A 365 -3.04 8.15 -13.74
C LEU A 365 -2.12 7.01 -13.26
N ASN A 366 -2.68 6.05 -12.51
CA ASN A 366 -1.96 4.84 -12.10
C ASN A 366 -1.48 4.02 -13.30
N PHE A 367 -2.29 3.89 -14.35
CA PHE A 367 -1.88 3.21 -15.57
C PHE A 367 -0.69 3.89 -16.25
N LEU A 368 -0.72 5.22 -16.40
CA LEU A 368 0.36 5.95 -17.04
C LEU A 368 1.66 5.81 -16.24
N VAL A 369 1.60 6.07 -14.93
CA VAL A 369 2.80 6.07 -14.08
C VAL A 369 3.28 4.64 -13.79
N GLN A 370 2.49 3.86 -13.04
CA GLN A 370 2.89 2.51 -12.62
C GLN A 370 2.98 1.55 -13.79
N GLY A 371 2.13 1.73 -14.80
CA GLY A 371 2.17 0.90 -15.99
C GLY A 371 3.43 1.13 -16.80
N SER A 372 3.82 2.38 -17.04
CA SER A 372 5.09 2.67 -17.74
C SER A 372 6.30 2.21 -16.94
N CYS A 373 6.25 2.26 -15.60
CA CYS A 373 7.29 1.66 -14.77
C CYS A 373 7.36 0.13 -14.95
N GLY A 374 6.21 -0.54 -15.01
CA GLY A 374 6.14 -1.97 -15.28
C GLY A 374 6.68 -2.34 -16.67
N ASP A 375 6.41 -1.51 -17.68
CA ASP A 375 6.94 -1.68 -19.03
C ASP A 375 8.48 -1.55 -19.03
N PHE A 376 9.03 -0.50 -18.39
CA PHE A 376 10.47 -0.28 -18.25
C PHE A 376 11.18 -1.42 -17.49
N MET A 377 10.59 -1.91 -16.40
CA MET A 377 11.17 -3.02 -15.64
C MET A 377 11.26 -4.30 -16.47
N ARG A 378 10.26 -4.58 -17.33
CA ARG A 378 10.30 -5.75 -18.23
C ARG A 378 11.40 -5.64 -19.26
N ASP A 379 11.51 -4.47 -19.89
CA ASP A 379 12.56 -4.19 -20.87
C ASP A 379 13.95 -4.35 -20.23
N THR A 380 14.14 -3.82 -19.02
CA THR A 380 15.38 -4.01 -18.25
C THR A 380 15.67 -5.49 -17.97
N LEU A 381 14.67 -6.24 -17.50
CA LEU A 381 14.84 -7.67 -17.20
C LEU A 381 15.23 -8.45 -18.45
N TRP A 382 14.64 -8.12 -19.61
CA TRP A 382 14.99 -8.74 -20.88
C TRP A 382 16.42 -8.40 -21.32
N GLN A 383 16.82 -7.12 -21.23
CA GLN A 383 18.19 -6.70 -21.53
C GLN A 383 19.23 -7.33 -20.60
N LEU A 384 18.91 -7.44 -19.31
CA LEU A 384 19.78 -8.07 -18.32
C LEU A 384 19.95 -9.57 -18.60
N ASP A 385 18.86 -10.28 -18.88
CA ASP A 385 18.92 -11.70 -19.26
C ASP A 385 19.71 -11.91 -20.54
N ALA A 386 19.50 -11.06 -21.56
CA ALA A 386 20.28 -11.09 -22.79
C ALA A 386 21.78 -10.87 -22.54
N ALA A 387 22.14 -9.89 -21.70
CA ALA A 387 23.54 -9.60 -21.37
C ALA A 387 24.21 -10.74 -20.58
N LEU A 388 23.48 -11.38 -19.66
CA LEU A 388 24.00 -12.51 -18.88
C LEU A 388 24.16 -13.77 -19.73
N ASN A 389 23.24 -14.01 -20.67
CA ASN A 389 23.25 -15.19 -21.54
C ASN A 389 24.22 -15.06 -22.73
N GLN A 390 24.66 -13.84 -23.08
CA GLN A 390 25.64 -13.61 -24.15
C GLN A 390 27.10 -13.83 -23.71
N GLY A 391 27.37 -14.08 -22.41
CA GLY A 391 28.72 -14.24 -21.86
C GLY A 391 29.56 -12.95 -21.98
N PRO A 392 30.73 -12.83 -21.31
CA PRO A 392 31.71 -11.84 -21.76
C PRO A 392 32.07 -12.15 -23.23
N PRO A 393 32.45 -11.15 -24.04
CA PRO A 393 33.08 -11.47 -25.32
C PRO A 393 34.22 -12.44 -25.01
N LEU A 394 34.28 -13.56 -25.73
CA LEU A 394 35.46 -14.43 -25.75
C LEU A 394 36.66 -13.55 -26.09
N ILE A 395 37.44 -13.19 -25.07
CA ILE A 395 38.77 -12.61 -25.19
C ILE A 395 39.68 -13.48 -24.34
#